data_AF-A0A078AI89-F1
#
_entry.id   AF-A0A078AI89-F1
#
_cell.length_a   1.000
_cell.length_b   1.000
_cell.length_c   1.000
_cell.angle_alpha   90.00
_cell.angle_beta   90.00
_cell.angle_gamma   90.00
#
_symmetry.space_group_name_H-M   'P 1'
#
loop_
_entity.id
_entity.type
_entity.pdbx_description
1 polymer ?
#
loop_
_entity_poly.entity_id
_entity_poly.type
_entity_poly.pdbx_seq_one_letter_code
_entity_poly.pdbx_strand_id
1 'polypeptide(L)'
;MGEIVMNIYYEFKLRQVFHEAADNRDDVIPDAQTWNYLIALMLRKRLASLKDTEQLEKYRPSFPLDFDTFIQTITQAFGDFTLKRLEVAIDDSKEQLENCRTLINMMNIKFLSKDELYQLANIIYQCNKKSQDAEKSLGKILKDIHGYSEDVFGFVWDKIYGQSDYTQIKLPHTYIKQEKAALEKEFIQRRVRNVHYRKQAIKVLKIYETGIIKEIAYCADKDFPVENYKIPKEFPFFEELSQFFNQIGATKELLFSKYLPSYLGFDDLSDDNYNQYFFEIKKGRKLKKLLNETGRTLMGFEPLFKYWAKELLYAFRDLTYRSTYNLAEDITLKNIFVSDVGIKLYLKKIKFGDQRDDTIDYHLQIESQHLKIYAKLLVEMLTNREDYQEFDNLDIDPELKCILYECYHAKEKTDIREQDRYENEINRFIQKEQEKSYKQEKLNKDREEFTIKAEKEKQLQEQEEEMKASLAKAVQRTIKRKPDIPVANKRNFEDENIRMGVQNELDLLMGETQDKKDMARTKKDKGLIQYTQTKGEVKKQKQERYLTIQGLLNHPYFISINEADIAIIIDEFEKLLQPQ
;
A
#
# COMPACT_ATOMS: atom_id res chain seq x y z
N MET A 1 28.86 4.96 -1.68
CA MET A 1 27.91 3.82 -1.58
C MET A 1 26.60 4.03 -2.34
N GLY A 2 26.10 5.27 -2.56
CA GLY A 2 24.94 5.54 -3.44
C GLY A 2 25.20 5.36 -4.95
N GLU A 3 26.43 5.51 -5.43
CA GLU A 3 26.81 5.27 -6.84
C GLU A 3 26.69 3.82 -7.29
N ILE A 4 26.76 2.86 -6.36
CA ILE A 4 26.76 1.42 -6.71
C ILE A 4 25.35 0.96 -7.09
N VAL A 5 24.30 1.58 -6.53
CA VAL A 5 22.91 1.11 -6.63
C VAL A 5 22.24 1.62 -7.91
N MET A 6 22.48 2.88 -8.29
CA MET A 6 22.05 3.42 -9.58
C MET A 6 22.71 2.70 -10.75
N ASN A 7 23.95 2.22 -10.56
CA ASN A 7 24.66 1.43 -11.57
C ASN A 7 23.96 0.08 -11.83
N ILE A 8 23.44 -0.63 -10.84
CA ILE A 8 22.90 -2.00 -11.05
C ILE A 8 21.60 -2.03 -11.87
N TYR A 9 20.65 -1.10 -11.66
CA TYR A 9 19.39 -1.09 -12.42
C TYR A 9 19.57 -0.57 -13.86
N TYR A 10 20.40 0.46 -14.02
CA TYR A 10 20.79 0.92 -15.35
C TYR A 10 21.61 -0.16 -16.07
N GLU A 11 22.54 -0.82 -15.38
CA GLU A 11 23.31 -1.93 -15.92
C GLU A 11 22.39 -3.07 -16.35
N PHE A 12 21.39 -3.48 -15.55
CA PHE A 12 20.46 -4.55 -15.96
C PHE A 12 19.71 -4.20 -17.25
N LYS A 13 19.18 -2.99 -17.36
CA LYS A 13 18.49 -2.55 -18.60
C LYS A 13 19.43 -2.38 -19.78
N LEU A 14 20.64 -1.87 -19.53
CA LEU A 14 21.69 -1.75 -20.54
C LEU A 14 22.12 -3.13 -21.02
N ARG A 15 22.27 -4.10 -20.11
CA ARG A 15 22.57 -5.50 -20.40
C ARG A 15 21.46 -6.14 -21.21
N GLN A 16 20.20 -5.94 -20.85
CA GLN A 16 19.06 -6.43 -21.63
C GLN A 16 19.02 -5.83 -23.04
N VAL A 17 19.27 -4.52 -23.19
CA VAL A 17 19.30 -3.85 -24.49
C VAL A 17 20.52 -4.25 -25.31
N PHE A 18 21.65 -4.48 -24.65
CA PHE A 18 22.86 -4.99 -25.26
C PHE A 18 22.66 -6.39 -25.81
N HIS A 19 22.14 -7.33 -25.02
CA HIS A 19 21.85 -8.69 -25.49
C HIS A 19 20.76 -8.73 -26.58
N GLU A 20 19.81 -7.80 -26.58
CA GLU A 20 18.83 -7.68 -27.67
C GLU A 20 19.46 -7.22 -28.99
N ALA A 21 20.56 -6.48 -28.92
CA ALA A 21 21.30 -6.02 -30.09
C ALA A 21 22.45 -6.96 -30.49
N ALA A 22 23.04 -7.69 -29.54
CA ALA A 22 24.16 -8.58 -29.76
C ALA A 22 23.77 -9.79 -30.62
N ASP A 23 24.71 -10.32 -31.40
CA ASP A 23 24.47 -11.55 -32.16
C ASP A 23 24.44 -12.75 -31.21
N ASN A 24 23.40 -13.58 -31.34
CA ASN A 24 23.03 -14.67 -30.41
C ASN A 24 24.14 -15.72 -30.17
N ARG A 25 25.22 -15.70 -30.95
CA ARG A 25 26.28 -16.73 -30.89
C ARG A 25 27.37 -16.40 -29.88
N ASP A 26 27.73 -15.12 -29.74
CA ASP A 26 28.95 -14.70 -29.02
C ASP A 26 28.71 -13.54 -28.05
N ASP A 27 27.48 -13.03 -27.89
CA ASP A 27 27.15 -11.90 -27.00
C ASP A 27 28.03 -10.65 -27.25
N VAL A 28 28.34 -10.41 -28.52
CA VAL A 28 29.10 -9.23 -28.97
C VAL A 28 28.34 -8.46 -30.05
N ILE A 29 28.62 -7.15 -30.12
CA ILE A 29 28.21 -6.26 -31.21
C ILE A 29 29.33 -6.33 -32.27
N PRO A 30 29.11 -6.95 -33.44
CA PRO A 30 30.19 -7.26 -34.38
C PRO A 30 30.60 -6.09 -35.27
N ASP A 31 29.72 -5.11 -35.47
CA ASP A 31 29.97 -4.04 -36.43
C ASP A 31 29.22 -2.73 -36.12
N ALA A 32 29.51 -1.74 -36.95
CA ALA A 32 28.94 -0.41 -36.92
C ALA A 32 27.41 -0.36 -37.11
N GLN A 33 26.83 -1.28 -37.87
CA GLN A 33 25.38 -1.32 -38.11
C GLN A 33 24.66 -1.82 -36.86
N THR A 34 25.17 -2.87 -36.24
CA THR A 34 24.62 -3.41 -34.99
C THR A 34 24.80 -2.44 -33.83
N TRP A 35 25.89 -1.66 -33.80
CA TRP A 35 26.03 -0.53 -32.88
C TRP A 35 24.95 0.54 -33.07
N ASN A 36 24.67 0.95 -34.30
CA ASN A 36 23.61 1.93 -34.57
C ASN A 36 22.24 1.39 -34.14
N TYR A 37 22.02 0.08 -34.28
CA TYR A 37 20.81 -0.59 -33.79
C TYR A 37 20.73 -0.55 -32.25
N LEU A 38 21.83 -0.82 -31.55
CA LEU A 38 21.92 -0.69 -30.09
C LEU A 38 21.58 0.73 -29.63
N ILE A 39 22.15 1.75 -30.27
CA ILE A 39 21.87 3.17 -29.96
C ILE A 39 20.40 3.51 -30.21
N ALA A 40 19.82 3.03 -31.31
CA ALA A 40 18.39 3.21 -31.59
C ALA A 40 17.49 2.51 -30.56
N LEU A 41 17.89 1.32 -30.08
CA LEU A 41 17.21 0.62 -29.00
C LEU A 41 17.29 1.39 -27.67
N MET A 42 18.44 1.97 -27.34
CA MET A 42 18.60 2.82 -26.16
C MET A 42 17.68 4.05 -26.21
N LEU A 43 17.58 4.73 -27.37
CA LEU A 43 16.62 5.82 -27.57
C LEU A 43 15.17 5.35 -27.44
N ARG A 44 14.82 4.25 -28.10
CA ARG A 44 13.46 3.69 -28.08
C ARG A 44 13.02 3.30 -26.67
N LYS A 45 13.91 2.70 -25.88
CA LYS A 45 13.65 2.31 -24.48
C LYS A 45 13.85 3.46 -23.49
N ARG A 46 14.15 4.67 -23.97
CA ARG A 46 14.40 5.88 -23.16
C ARG A 46 15.54 5.69 -22.15
N LEU A 47 16.57 4.93 -22.52
CA LEU A 47 17.81 4.77 -21.75
C LEU A 47 18.84 5.85 -22.07
N ALA A 48 18.70 6.54 -23.21
CA ALA A 48 19.54 7.66 -23.62
C ALA A 48 18.68 8.74 -24.27
N SER A 49 19.05 10.01 -24.08
CA SER A 49 18.51 11.13 -24.84
C SER A 49 19.24 11.30 -26.18
N LEU A 50 18.69 12.10 -27.09
CA LEU A 50 19.35 12.45 -28.35
C LEU A 50 20.77 13.01 -28.13
N LYS A 51 20.94 13.85 -27.11
CA LYS A 51 22.24 14.43 -26.75
C LYS A 51 23.22 13.36 -26.26
N ASP A 52 22.73 12.38 -25.50
CA ASP A 52 23.55 11.26 -25.01
C ASP A 52 24.02 10.37 -26.16
N THR A 53 23.17 10.17 -27.18
CA THR A 53 23.56 9.40 -28.36
C THR A 53 24.61 10.12 -29.22
N GLU A 54 24.53 11.44 -29.35
CA GLU A 54 25.59 12.24 -29.99
C GLU A 54 26.92 12.14 -29.24
N GLN A 55 26.86 12.01 -27.91
CA GLN A 55 28.05 11.85 -27.07
C GLN A 55 28.63 10.44 -27.19
N LEU A 56 27.81 9.39 -27.18
CA LEU A 56 28.25 8.02 -27.42
C LEU A 56 28.89 7.83 -28.80
N GLU A 57 28.39 8.50 -29.84
CA GLU A 57 29.01 8.44 -31.18
C GLU A 57 30.42 9.04 -31.22
N LYS A 58 30.73 10.03 -30.36
CA LYS A 58 32.09 10.56 -30.24
C LYS A 58 33.06 9.58 -29.60
N TYR A 59 32.55 8.67 -28.77
CA TYR A 59 33.32 7.64 -28.08
C TYR A 59 33.09 6.25 -28.70
N ARG A 60 32.80 6.20 -30.01
CA ARG A 60 32.51 4.94 -30.70
C ARG A 60 33.66 3.94 -30.49
N PRO A 61 33.37 2.73 -29.98
CA PRO A 61 34.40 1.74 -29.70
C PRO A 61 34.83 0.99 -30.97
N SER A 62 35.95 0.27 -30.88
CA SER A 62 36.35 -0.73 -31.87
C SER A 62 35.50 -2.00 -31.75
N PHE A 63 35.17 -2.62 -32.88
CA PHE A 63 34.42 -3.88 -32.94
C PHE A 63 35.36 -5.09 -33.11
N PRO A 64 34.98 -6.29 -32.60
CA PRO A 64 33.75 -6.61 -31.89
C PRO A 64 33.73 -6.04 -30.46
N LEU A 65 32.55 -5.62 -30.01
CA LEU A 65 32.33 -5.00 -28.71
C LEU A 65 31.57 -5.95 -27.78
N ASP A 66 32.16 -6.32 -26.65
CA ASP A 66 31.49 -7.05 -25.58
C ASP A 66 30.81 -6.11 -24.57
N PHE A 67 30.05 -6.67 -23.62
CA PHE A 67 29.29 -5.88 -22.66
C PHE A 67 30.21 -5.07 -21.73
N ASP A 68 31.35 -5.62 -21.32
CA ASP A 68 32.26 -4.94 -20.41
C ASP A 68 32.91 -3.72 -21.08
N THR A 69 33.32 -3.86 -22.34
CA THR A 69 33.84 -2.75 -23.15
C THR A 69 32.74 -1.72 -23.44
N PHE A 70 31.48 -2.15 -23.59
CA PHE A 70 30.34 -1.25 -23.72
C PHE A 70 30.10 -0.42 -22.45
N ILE A 71 30.16 -1.05 -21.27
CA ILE A 71 30.08 -0.34 -19.99
C ILE A 71 31.24 0.63 -19.85
N GLN A 72 32.47 0.23 -20.16
CA GLN A 72 33.62 1.14 -20.16
C GLN A 72 33.42 2.33 -21.10
N THR A 73 32.82 2.10 -22.28
CA THR A 73 32.49 3.15 -23.24
C THR A 73 31.44 4.12 -22.68
N ILE A 74 30.40 3.61 -22.02
CA ILE A 74 29.41 4.43 -21.31
C ILE A 74 30.08 5.21 -20.18
N THR A 75 30.92 4.58 -19.37
CA THR A 75 31.69 5.25 -18.31
C THR A 75 32.70 6.24 -18.88
N GLN A 76 33.20 6.06 -20.09
CA GLN A 76 34.09 7.04 -20.72
C GLN A 76 33.30 8.23 -21.28
N ALA A 77 32.14 7.97 -21.90
CA ALA A 77 31.28 8.96 -22.49
C ALA A 77 30.53 9.80 -21.44
N PHE A 78 30.12 9.18 -20.33
CA PHE A 78 29.26 9.76 -19.30
C PHE A 78 29.84 9.72 -17.90
N GLY A 79 30.93 8.98 -17.66
CA GLY A 79 31.61 8.98 -16.36
C GLY A 79 31.99 10.40 -16.03
N ASP A 80 31.37 10.86 -14.96
CA ASP A 80 31.01 12.25 -14.75
C ASP A 80 32.25 13.12 -14.96
N PHE A 81 32.22 13.99 -15.98
CA PHE A 81 33.30 14.95 -16.23
C PHE A 81 33.57 15.78 -14.97
N THR A 82 32.56 15.90 -14.11
CA THR A 82 32.58 16.49 -12.79
C THR A 82 33.35 15.64 -11.76
N LEU A 83 33.15 14.31 -11.71
CA LEU A 83 33.94 13.40 -10.86
C LEU A 83 35.39 13.31 -11.32
N LYS A 84 35.66 13.19 -12.63
CA LYS A 84 37.03 13.21 -13.14
C LYS A 84 37.74 14.54 -12.86
N ARG A 85 37.03 15.68 -12.98
CA ARG A 85 37.60 16.99 -12.56
C ARG A 85 37.82 17.08 -11.06
N LEU A 86 36.93 16.47 -10.26
CA LEU A 86 37.05 16.45 -8.81
C LEU A 86 38.23 15.58 -8.36
N GLU A 87 38.39 14.38 -8.93
CA GLU A 87 39.50 13.46 -8.67
C GLU A 87 40.84 14.13 -9.00
N VAL A 88 40.97 14.72 -10.19
CA VAL A 88 42.14 15.52 -10.57
C VAL A 88 42.37 16.69 -9.61
N ALA A 89 41.31 17.41 -9.20
CA ALA A 89 41.46 18.52 -8.26
C ALA A 89 41.86 18.08 -6.84
N ILE A 90 41.43 16.89 -6.40
CA ILE A 90 41.80 16.28 -5.12
C ILE A 90 43.27 15.84 -5.17
N ASP A 91 43.69 15.18 -6.23
CA ASP A 91 45.08 14.75 -6.42
C ASP A 91 46.02 15.94 -6.51
N ASP A 92 45.68 16.98 -7.29
CA ASP A 92 46.45 18.23 -7.35
C ASP A 92 46.56 18.91 -5.97
N SER A 93 45.47 18.89 -5.19
CA SER A 93 45.46 19.49 -3.84
C SER A 93 46.30 18.67 -2.85
N LYS A 94 46.26 17.34 -2.95
CA LYS A 94 47.05 16.42 -2.15
C LYS A 94 48.54 16.57 -2.45
N GLU A 95 48.91 16.66 -3.73
CA GLU A 95 50.29 16.89 -4.15
C GLU A 95 50.79 18.26 -3.65
N GLN A 96 49.98 19.31 -3.76
CA GLN A 96 50.33 20.63 -3.22
C GLN A 96 50.54 20.61 -1.69
N LEU A 97 49.71 19.87 -0.95
CA LEU A 97 49.85 19.73 0.50
C LEU A 97 51.10 18.95 0.90
N GLU A 98 51.42 17.86 0.21
CA GLU A 98 52.67 17.10 0.44
C GLU A 98 53.91 17.93 0.08
N ASN A 99 53.85 18.71 -1.01
CA ASN A 99 54.91 19.65 -1.37
C ASN A 99 55.09 20.73 -0.30
N CYS A 100 54.00 21.32 0.22
CA CYS A 100 54.06 22.29 1.31
C CYS A 100 54.62 21.68 2.59
N ARG A 101 54.18 20.47 2.96
CA ARG A 101 54.68 19.73 4.13
C ARG A 101 56.17 19.47 4.01
N THR A 102 56.63 19.02 2.85
CA THR A 102 58.05 18.78 2.57
C THR A 102 58.86 20.07 2.69
N LEU A 103 58.35 21.17 2.12
CA LEU A 103 59.00 22.48 2.16
C LEU A 103 59.08 23.04 3.60
N ILE A 104 58.02 22.88 4.41
CA ILE A 104 58.01 23.23 5.84
C ILE A 104 59.02 22.39 6.62
N ASN A 105 59.11 21.08 6.34
CA ASN A 105 60.06 20.19 7.02
C ASN A 105 61.52 20.51 6.66
N MET A 106 61.78 21.00 5.44
CA MET A 106 63.10 21.44 5.00
C MET A 106 63.46 22.84 5.53
N MET A 107 62.45 23.68 5.79
CA MET A 107 62.65 25.01 6.36
C MET A 107 62.85 24.94 7.87
N ASN A 108 63.98 25.43 8.37
CA ASN A 108 64.14 25.64 9.79
C ASN A 108 63.36 26.89 10.22
N ILE A 109 62.10 26.69 10.63
CA ILE A 109 61.09 27.74 10.91
C ILE A 109 61.63 28.83 11.85
N LYS A 110 62.61 28.50 12.70
CA LYS A 110 63.26 29.43 13.64
C LYS A 110 64.11 30.51 12.97
N PHE A 111 64.50 30.34 11.72
CA PHE A 111 65.41 31.24 11.00
C PHE A 111 64.77 31.94 9.80
N LEU A 112 63.46 31.77 9.58
CA LEU A 112 62.76 32.43 8.48
C LEU A 112 62.68 33.94 8.73
N SER A 113 63.00 34.71 7.69
CA SER A 113 62.74 36.15 7.68
C SER A 113 61.23 36.44 7.70
N LYS A 114 60.85 37.68 8.04
CA LYS A 114 59.45 38.12 8.02
C LYS A 114 58.78 37.90 6.67
N ASP A 115 59.50 38.13 5.58
CA ASP A 115 58.97 38.00 4.22
C ASP A 115 58.75 36.53 3.84
N GLU A 116 59.66 35.63 4.22
CA GLU A 116 59.51 34.18 3.99
C GLU A 116 58.37 33.59 4.83
N LEU A 117 58.22 34.05 6.08
CA LEU A 117 57.07 33.70 6.92
C LEU A 117 55.75 34.15 6.30
N TYR A 118 55.71 35.34 5.70
CA TYR A 118 54.52 35.85 5.01
C TYR A 118 54.20 35.03 3.76
N GLN A 119 55.21 34.66 2.97
CA GLN A 119 55.03 33.79 1.80
C GLN A 119 54.53 32.40 2.20
N LEU A 120 55.10 31.81 3.26
CA LEU A 120 54.66 30.52 3.77
C LEU A 120 53.20 30.57 4.27
N ALA A 121 52.84 31.61 5.02
CA ALA A 121 51.48 31.82 5.48
C ALA A 121 50.49 31.97 4.31
N ASN A 122 50.88 32.65 3.24
CA ASN A 122 50.06 32.82 2.04
C ASN A 122 49.86 31.49 1.29
N ILE A 123 50.90 30.66 1.18
CA ILE A 123 50.82 29.32 0.57
C ILE A 123 49.86 28.42 1.38
N ILE A 124 50.02 28.39 2.71
CA ILE A 124 49.14 27.60 3.60
C ILE A 124 47.69 28.09 3.49
N TYR A 125 47.48 29.41 3.46
CA TYR A 125 46.16 30.00 3.29
C TYR A 125 45.50 29.60 1.97
N GLN A 126 46.25 29.63 0.85
CA GLN A 126 45.74 29.20 -0.44
C GLN A 126 45.41 27.70 -0.48
N CYS A 127 46.24 26.85 0.13
CA CYS A 127 45.96 25.41 0.23
C CYS A 127 44.69 25.14 1.05
N ASN A 128 44.53 25.81 2.19
CA ASN A 128 43.32 25.69 3.01
C ASN A 128 42.07 26.15 2.23
N LYS A 129 42.15 27.27 1.51
CA LYS A 129 41.03 27.77 0.70
C LYS A 129 40.63 26.77 -0.40
N LYS A 130 41.60 26.20 -1.14
CA LYS A 130 41.33 25.17 -2.16
C LYS A 130 40.68 23.92 -1.54
N SER A 131 41.15 23.49 -0.37
CA SER A 131 40.56 22.36 0.36
C SER A 131 39.10 22.62 0.73
N GLN A 132 38.78 23.81 1.23
CA GLN A 132 37.40 24.19 1.57
C GLN A 132 36.49 24.26 0.34
N ASP A 133 37.01 24.72 -0.80
CA ASP A 133 36.26 24.77 -2.06
C ASP A 133 36.01 23.36 -2.63
N ALA A 134 36.97 22.44 -2.49
CA ALA A 134 36.80 21.03 -2.81
C ALA A 134 35.77 20.35 -1.89
N GLU A 135 35.81 20.61 -0.59
CA GLU A 135 34.83 20.09 0.39
C GLU A 135 33.41 20.56 0.06
N LYS A 136 33.21 21.84 -0.28
CA LYS A 136 31.92 22.37 -0.73
C LYS A 136 31.43 21.69 -2.01
N SER A 137 32.34 21.42 -2.94
CA SER A 137 32.01 20.76 -4.21
C SER A 137 31.60 19.29 -3.99
N LEU A 138 32.32 18.58 -3.12
CA LEU A 138 31.96 17.25 -2.63
C LEU A 138 30.61 17.24 -1.93
N GLY A 139 30.37 18.20 -1.03
CA GLY A 139 29.09 18.34 -0.33
C GLY A 139 27.91 18.59 -1.29
N LYS A 140 28.15 19.28 -2.41
CA LYS A 140 27.15 19.45 -3.47
C LYS A 140 26.88 18.15 -4.23
N ILE A 141 27.93 17.46 -4.68
CA ILE A 141 27.81 16.16 -5.36
C ILE A 141 27.11 15.13 -4.47
N LEU A 142 27.43 15.10 -3.17
CA LEU A 142 26.83 14.16 -2.23
C LEU A 142 25.32 14.43 -2.00
N LYS A 143 24.91 15.70 -2.04
CA LYS A 143 23.49 16.10 -2.04
C LYS A 143 22.80 15.72 -3.35
N ASP A 144 23.45 15.93 -4.48
CA ASP A 144 22.91 15.55 -5.79
C ASP A 144 22.75 14.01 -5.88
N ILE A 145 23.72 13.23 -5.38
CA ILE A 145 23.65 11.76 -5.22
C ILE A 145 22.51 11.33 -4.28
N HIS A 146 22.29 12.05 -3.18
CA HIS A 146 21.14 11.78 -2.30
C HIS A 146 19.81 11.99 -3.03
N GLY A 147 19.70 13.01 -3.88
CA GLY A 147 18.53 13.22 -4.74
C GLY A 147 18.25 12.03 -5.68
N TYR A 148 19.29 11.40 -6.24
CA TYR A 148 19.11 10.18 -7.04
C TYR A 148 18.68 8.95 -6.21
N SER A 149 19.01 8.89 -4.92
CA SER A 149 18.46 7.86 -4.03
C SER A 149 16.96 8.04 -3.82
N GLU A 150 16.49 9.30 -3.73
CA GLU A 150 15.06 9.62 -3.64
C GLU A 150 14.29 9.19 -4.90
N ASP A 151 14.93 9.19 -6.08
CA ASP A 151 14.34 8.63 -7.31
C ASP A 151 14.22 7.10 -7.28
N VAL A 152 15.16 6.39 -6.65
CA VAL A 152 15.07 4.92 -6.42
C VAL A 152 13.94 4.62 -5.45
N PHE A 153 13.83 5.39 -4.36
CA PHE A 153 12.65 5.33 -3.51
C PHE A 153 11.41 5.59 -4.37
N GLY A 154 11.34 6.70 -5.12
CA GLY A 154 10.20 7.11 -5.94
C GLY A 154 9.73 6.02 -6.91
N PHE A 155 10.66 5.29 -7.53
CA PHE A 155 10.35 4.13 -8.38
C PHE A 155 9.71 2.98 -7.60
N VAL A 156 10.25 2.64 -6.44
CA VAL A 156 9.67 1.63 -5.54
C VAL A 156 8.27 2.08 -5.09
N TRP A 157 8.09 3.35 -4.72
CA TRP A 157 6.79 3.92 -4.37
C TRP A 157 5.78 3.87 -5.53
N ASP A 158 6.19 4.23 -6.75
CA ASP A 158 5.31 4.20 -7.91
C ASP A 158 4.87 2.78 -8.29
N LYS A 159 5.68 1.76 -7.97
CA LYS A 159 5.34 0.35 -8.22
C LYS A 159 4.53 -0.29 -7.11
N ILE A 160 4.85 0.01 -5.86
CA ILE A 160 4.12 -0.49 -4.69
C ILE A 160 2.70 0.07 -4.66
N TYR A 161 2.54 1.37 -4.97
CA TYR A 161 1.29 2.09 -4.82
C TYR A 161 0.53 2.30 -6.15
N GLY A 162 1.12 1.94 -7.29
CA GLY A 162 0.65 2.37 -8.61
C GLY A 162 -0.61 1.71 -9.17
N GLN A 163 -1.16 0.66 -8.55
CA GLN A 163 -2.26 -0.11 -9.15
C GLN A 163 -3.38 -0.58 -8.21
N SER A 164 -3.19 -0.59 -6.90
CA SER A 164 -4.20 -1.08 -5.96
C SER A 164 -5.12 0.06 -5.50
N ASP A 165 -6.19 0.30 -6.26
CA ASP A 165 -7.32 1.07 -5.74
C ASP A 165 -7.94 0.29 -4.57
N TYR A 166 -8.08 0.93 -3.40
CA TYR A 166 -8.65 0.30 -2.21
C TYR A 166 -10.08 -0.22 -2.44
N THR A 167 -10.79 0.33 -3.44
CA THR A 167 -12.11 -0.13 -3.88
C THR A 167 -12.10 -1.53 -4.50
N GLN A 168 -10.93 -2.04 -4.90
CA GLN A 168 -10.76 -3.39 -5.45
C GLN A 168 -10.43 -4.42 -4.37
N ILE A 169 -10.23 -4.00 -3.11
CA ILE A 169 -9.96 -4.90 -1.99
C ILE A 169 -11.18 -5.79 -1.76
N LYS A 170 -10.99 -7.10 -1.94
CA LYS A 170 -12.01 -8.10 -1.62
C LYS A 170 -11.87 -8.50 -0.15
N LEU A 171 -12.87 -8.15 0.64
CA LEU A 171 -12.91 -8.50 2.06
C LEU A 171 -13.00 -10.03 2.25
N PRO A 172 -12.40 -10.58 3.33
CA PRO A 172 -12.43 -12.01 3.61
C PRO A 172 -13.85 -12.55 3.78
N HIS A 173 -14.75 -11.77 4.38
CA HIS A 173 -16.17 -12.09 4.51
C HIS A 173 -16.85 -12.33 3.14
N THR A 174 -16.49 -11.53 2.14
CA THR A 174 -17.01 -11.69 0.78
C THR A 174 -16.43 -12.94 0.11
N TYR A 175 -15.14 -13.21 0.31
CA TYR A 175 -14.50 -14.43 -0.17
C TYR A 175 -15.16 -15.69 0.42
N ILE A 176 -15.35 -15.75 1.74
CA ILE A 176 -15.98 -16.90 2.39
C ILE A 176 -17.43 -17.07 1.95
N LYS A 177 -18.20 -15.99 1.77
CA LYS A 177 -19.55 -16.06 1.22
C LYS A 177 -19.58 -16.65 -0.20
N GLN A 178 -18.61 -16.29 -1.04
CA GLN A 178 -18.50 -16.78 -2.43
C GLN A 178 -18.03 -18.24 -2.50
N GLU A 179 -17.04 -18.61 -1.69
CA GLU A 179 -16.38 -19.93 -1.74
C GLU A 179 -17.00 -20.95 -0.78
N LYS A 180 -18.03 -20.60 0.00
CA LYS A 180 -18.64 -21.47 1.02
C LYS A 180 -18.96 -22.87 0.49
N ALA A 181 -19.61 -22.96 -0.68
CA ALA A 181 -19.99 -24.24 -1.27
C ALA A 181 -18.77 -25.08 -1.69
N ALA A 182 -17.71 -24.44 -2.21
CA ALA A 182 -16.48 -25.12 -2.57
C ALA A 182 -15.71 -25.61 -1.34
N LEU A 183 -15.61 -24.78 -0.29
CA LEU A 183 -15.01 -25.13 0.99
C LEU A 183 -15.74 -26.30 1.66
N GLU A 184 -17.07 -26.29 1.69
CA GLU A 184 -17.86 -27.38 2.26
C GLU A 184 -17.70 -28.68 1.48
N LYS A 185 -17.71 -28.61 0.14
CA LYS A 185 -17.47 -29.78 -0.72
C LYS A 185 -16.10 -30.38 -0.48
N GLU A 186 -15.05 -29.54 -0.46
CA GLU A 186 -13.68 -29.99 -0.23
C GLU A 186 -13.51 -30.57 1.19
N PHE A 187 -14.12 -29.92 2.19
CA PHE A 187 -14.10 -30.40 3.56
C PHE A 187 -14.73 -31.80 3.66
N ILE A 188 -15.90 -32.01 3.04
CA ILE A 188 -16.57 -33.32 3.04
C ILE A 188 -15.71 -34.40 2.36
N GLN A 189 -14.96 -34.05 1.30
CA GLN A 189 -14.06 -34.99 0.61
C GLN A 189 -12.83 -35.37 1.44
N ARG A 190 -12.29 -34.40 2.20
CA ARG A 190 -11.10 -34.60 3.04
C ARG A 190 -11.42 -35.09 4.45
N ARG A 191 -12.69 -35.03 4.88
CA ARG A 191 -13.00 -35.24 6.28
C ARG A 191 -12.63 -36.65 6.76
N VAL A 192 -12.09 -36.70 7.97
CA VAL A 192 -11.87 -37.90 8.74
C VAL A 192 -13.04 -38.01 9.71
N ARG A 193 -13.75 -39.14 9.65
CA ARG A 193 -14.88 -39.41 10.55
C ARG A 193 -14.43 -40.07 11.82
N ASN A 194 -13.65 -41.14 11.68
CA ASN A 194 -13.15 -41.93 12.81
C ASN A 194 -11.65 -42.16 12.63
N VAL A 195 -10.98 -42.36 13.76
CA VAL A 195 -9.56 -42.70 13.82
C VAL A 195 -9.36 -44.03 14.52
N HIS A 196 -8.25 -44.69 14.23
CA HIS A 196 -7.81 -45.89 14.91
C HIS A 196 -6.34 -45.77 15.33
N TYR A 197 -5.93 -46.64 16.24
CA TYR A 197 -4.54 -46.76 16.66
C TYR A 197 -3.99 -48.08 16.13
N ARG A 198 -2.81 -48.03 15.51
CA ARG A 198 -2.09 -49.25 15.15
C ARG A 198 -1.74 -50.01 16.45
N LYS A 199 -1.43 -51.31 16.36
CA LYS A 199 -1.03 -52.17 17.50
C LYS A 199 0.34 -51.79 18.10
N GLN A 200 0.55 -50.51 18.37
CA GLN A 200 1.74 -49.88 18.91
C GLN A 200 1.31 -48.97 20.06
N ALA A 201 2.23 -48.64 20.96
CA ALA A 201 1.95 -47.67 22.01
C ALA A 201 1.49 -46.34 21.40
N ILE A 202 0.40 -45.78 21.95
CA ILE A 202 -0.16 -44.51 21.49
C ILE A 202 0.88 -43.41 21.73
N LYS A 203 1.24 -42.70 20.66
CA LYS A 203 2.22 -41.61 20.74
C LYS A 203 1.52 -40.33 21.15
N VAL A 204 1.49 -40.08 22.45
CA VAL A 204 1.03 -38.81 23.03
C VAL A 204 2.07 -37.72 22.73
N LEU A 205 1.63 -36.64 22.09
CA LEU A 205 2.48 -35.50 21.72
C LEU A 205 2.57 -34.48 22.85
N LYS A 206 1.44 -34.17 23.48
CA LYS A 206 1.36 -33.22 24.59
C LYS A 206 0.09 -33.44 25.40
N ILE A 207 0.22 -33.37 26.73
CA ILE A 207 -0.91 -33.27 27.65
C ILE A 207 -0.90 -31.84 28.18
N TYR A 208 -2.03 -31.14 28.06
CA TYR A 208 -2.19 -29.77 28.56
C TYR A 208 -2.73 -29.81 29.99
N GLU A 209 -2.41 -28.79 30.78
CA GLU A 209 -2.91 -28.65 32.17
C GLU A 209 -4.44 -28.58 32.22
N THR A 210 -5.07 -28.11 31.14
CA THR A 210 -6.52 -28.05 30.97
C THR A 210 -7.17 -29.43 30.79
N GLY A 211 -6.39 -30.51 30.65
CA GLY A 211 -6.89 -31.86 30.40
C GLY A 211 -7.05 -32.21 28.92
N ILE A 212 -6.74 -31.28 27.99
CA ILE A 212 -6.66 -31.58 26.56
C ILE A 212 -5.48 -32.53 26.31
N ILE A 213 -5.72 -33.59 25.54
CA ILE A 213 -4.68 -34.54 25.14
C ILE A 213 -4.48 -34.42 23.63
N LYS A 214 -3.23 -34.17 23.22
CA LYS A 214 -2.82 -34.18 21.81
C LYS A 214 -2.01 -35.43 21.53
N GLU A 215 -2.46 -36.25 20.60
CA GLU A 215 -1.82 -37.52 20.22
C GLU A 215 -1.83 -37.76 18.71
N ILE A 216 -1.07 -38.76 18.26
CA ILE A 216 -1.08 -39.20 16.87
C ILE A 216 -2.03 -40.40 16.75
N ALA A 217 -3.01 -40.27 15.85
CA ALA A 217 -3.90 -41.35 15.44
C ALA A 217 -3.81 -41.58 13.93
N TYR A 218 -4.53 -42.56 13.40
CA TYR A 218 -4.57 -42.87 11.96
C TYR A 218 -6.01 -42.84 11.47
N CYS A 219 -6.25 -42.22 10.31
CA CYS A 219 -7.56 -42.24 9.67
C CYS A 219 -8.02 -43.70 9.44
N ALA A 220 -9.23 -44.05 9.88
CA ALA A 220 -9.74 -45.42 9.73
C ALA A 220 -9.86 -45.85 8.25
N ASP A 221 -10.23 -44.93 7.36
CA ASP A 221 -10.50 -45.26 5.95
C ASP A 221 -9.22 -45.30 5.09
N LYS A 222 -8.30 -44.35 5.31
CA LYS A 222 -7.15 -44.10 4.43
C LYS A 222 -5.80 -44.38 5.11
N ASP A 223 -5.78 -44.73 6.39
CA ASP A 223 -4.60 -45.08 7.20
C ASP A 223 -3.42 -44.09 7.13
N PHE A 224 -3.70 -42.81 6.88
CA PHE A 224 -2.70 -41.74 7.01
C PHE A 224 -2.71 -41.15 8.42
N PRO A 225 -1.57 -40.67 8.93
CA PRO A 225 -1.46 -40.16 10.29
C PRO A 225 -2.15 -38.80 10.44
N VAL A 226 -2.87 -38.62 11.55
CA VAL A 226 -3.61 -37.40 11.91
C VAL A 226 -3.29 -36.97 13.33
N GLU A 227 -3.30 -35.66 13.56
CA GLU A 227 -3.21 -35.07 14.89
C GLU A 227 -4.60 -35.14 15.53
N ASN A 228 -4.73 -35.94 16.60
CA ASN A 228 -5.97 -36.07 17.37
C ASN A 228 -5.89 -35.21 18.63
N TYR A 229 -6.82 -34.26 18.77
CA TYR A 229 -7.03 -33.49 19.99
C TYR A 229 -8.26 -34.03 20.70
N LYS A 230 -8.03 -34.65 21.86
CA LYS A 230 -9.08 -35.12 22.77
C LYS A 230 -9.38 -34.02 23.79
N ILE A 231 -10.60 -33.54 23.78
CA ILE A 231 -11.12 -32.53 24.71
C ILE A 231 -12.15 -33.20 25.62
N PRO A 232 -11.99 -33.14 26.95
CA PRO A 232 -12.99 -33.67 27.88
C PRO A 232 -14.40 -33.13 27.56
N LYS A 233 -15.42 -33.99 27.64
CA LYS A 233 -16.82 -33.54 27.45
C LYS A 233 -17.25 -32.53 28.51
N GLU A 234 -16.74 -32.70 29.74
CA GLU A 234 -16.86 -31.73 30.81
C GLU A 234 -15.57 -30.88 30.86
N PHE A 235 -15.61 -29.69 30.26
CA PHE A 235 -14.46 -28.80 30.16
C PHE A 235 -14.69 -27.49 30.94
N PRO A 236 -13.95 -27.22 32.03
CA PRO A 236 -14.21 -26.07 32.90
C PRO A 236 -13.62 -24.74 32.38
N PHE A 237 -12.71 -24.80 31.39
CA PHE A 237 -11.93 -23.66 30.91
C PHE A 237 -12.55 -23.06 29.64
N PHE A 238 -13.55 -22.18 29.79
CA PHE A 238 -14.33 -21.67 28.66
C PHE A 238 -13.52 -20.84 27.66
N GLU A 239 -12.56 -20.04 28.12
CA GLU A 239 -11.75 -19.15 27.26
C GLU A 239 -10.86 -19.96 26.31
N GLU A 240 -10.16 -20.96 26.82
CA GLU A 240 -9.31 -21.87 26.04
C GLU A 240 -10.11 -22.69 25.03
N LEU A 241 -11.33 -23.07 25.42
CA LEU A 241 -12.25 -23.77 24.51
C LEU A 241 -12.72 -22.86 23.39
N SER A 242 -13.06 -21.60 23.70
CA SER A 242 -13.43 -20.58 22.70
C SER A 242 -12.28 -20.35 21.72
N GLN A 243 -11.05 -20.18 22.22
CA GLN A 243 -9.86 -20.03 21.38
C GLN A 243 -9.62 -21.27 20.49
N PHE A 244 -9.84 -22.47 21.02
CA PHE A 244 -9.74 -23.70 20.24
C PHE A 244 -10.80 -23.78 19.13
N PHE A 245 -12.03 -23.34 19.38
CA PHE A 245 -13.05 -23.28 18.35
C PHE A 245 -12.80 -22.20 17.30
N ASN A 246 -12.26 -21.03 17.70
CA ASN A 246 -11.78 -20.02 16.77
C ASN A 246 -10.67 -20.57 15.86
N GLN A 247 -9.76 -21.37 16.42
CA GLN A 247 -8.75 -22.10 15.64
C GLN A 247 -9.38 -23.04 14.60
N ILE A 248 -10.40 -23.81 14.98
CA ILE A 248 -11.13 -24.70 14.06
C ILE A 248 -11.83 -23.88 12.96
N GLY A 249 -12.51 -22.80 13.33
CA GLY A 249 -13.19 -21.90 12.39
C GLY A 249 -12.22 -21.36 11.33
N ALA A 250 -11.12 -20.76 11.78
CA ALA A 250 -10.10 -20.20 10.90
C ALA A 250 -9.46 -21.27 10.01
N THR A 251 -9.13 -22.45 10.55
CA THR A 251 -8.50 -23.53 9.76
C THR A 251 -9.46 -24.16 8.75
N LYS A 252 -10.77 -24.14 9.01
CA LYS A 252 -11.80 -24.54 8.03
C LYS A 252 -11.91 -23.54 6.89
N GLU A 253 -11.86 -22.24 7.18
CA GLU A 253 -11.82 -21.19 6.14
C GLU A 253 -10.54 -21.24 5.30
N LEU A 254 -9.42 -21.59 5.93
CA LEU A 254 -8.09 -21.69 5.31
C LEU A 254 -7.82 -23.08 4.69
N LEU A 255 -8.85 -23.89 4.43
CA LEU A 255 -8.69 -25.26 3.91
C LEU A 255 -7.93 -25.33 2.58
N PHE A 256 -8.08 -24.33 1.72
CA PHE A 256 -7.36 -24.25 0.44
C PHE A 256 -5.94 -23.66 0.57
N SER A 257 -5.54 -23.20 1.75
CA SER A 257 -4.19 -22.68 1.95
C SER A 257 -3.20 -23.82 2.12
N LYS A 258 -2.18 -23.87 1.25
CA LYS A 258 -1.07 -24.83 1.39
C LYS A 258 -0.17 -24.54 2.60
N TYR A 259 -0.25 -23.34 3.17
CA TYR A 259 0.64 -22.88 4.23
C TYR A 259 0.21 -23.29 5.64
N LEU A 260 -1.07 -23.59 5.85
CA LEU A 260 -1.59 -23.98 7.16
C LEU A 260 -2.01 -25.46 7.21
N PRO A 261 -1.95 -26.13 8.38
CA PRO A 261 -2.56 -27.44 8.57
C PRO A 261 -4.07 -27.38 8.40
N SER A 262 -4.62 -28.31 7.61
CA SER A 262 -6.08 -28.42 7.45
C SER A 262 -6.75 -29.06 8.66
N TYR A 263 -7.94 -28.54 9.02
CA TYR A 263 -8.87 -29.24 9.90
C TYR A 263 -9.58 -30.36 9.14
N LEU A 264 -9.55 -31.57 9.69
CA LEU A 264 -10.01 -32.79 9.02
C LEU A 264 -11.34 -33.29 9.57
N GLY A 265 -11.81 -32.90 10.74
CA GLY A 265 -13.11 -33.34 11.25
C GLY A 265 -13.14 -33.56 12.75
N PHE A 266 -14.23 -34.13 13.23
CA PHE A 266 -14.46 -34.43 14.64
C PHE A 266 -15.21 -35.74 14.81
N ASP A 267 -15.11 -36.31 16.01
CA ASP A 267 -15.81 -37.50 16.48
C ASP A 267 -16.14 -37.34 17.97
N ASP A 268 -17.42 -37.34 18.30
CA ASP A 268 -17.97 -37.21 19.66
C ASP A 268 -18.57 -38.51 20.20
N LEU A 269 -18.58 -39.57 19.40
CA LEU A 269 -19.25 -40.85 19.71
C LEU A 269 -18.29 -41.97 20.09
N SER A 270 -17.07 -41.99 19.54
CA SER A 270 -16.15 -43.12 19.76
C SER A 270 -15.54 -43.17 21.16
N ASP A 271 -15.56 -42.08 21.92
CA ASP A 271 -15.00 -42.00 23.28
C ASP A 271 -16.05 -41.40 24.23
N ASP A 272 -16.32 -42.11 25.33
CA ASP A 272 -17.32 -41.69 26.30
C ASP A 272 -16.90 -40.41 27.03
N ASN A 273 -15.60 -40.20 27.24
CA ASN A 273 -15.07 -39.11 28.06
C ASN A 273 -14.58 -37.90 27.25
N TYR A 274 -14.25 -38.08 25.97
CA TYR A 274 -13.61 -37.05 25.15
C TYR A 274 -14.31 -36.82 23.81
N ASN A 275 -14.39 -35.56 23.40
CA ASN A 275 -14.62 -35.16 22.01
C ASN A 275 -13.28 -35.13 21.27
N GLN A 276 -13.22 -35.74 20.09
CA GLN A 276 -12.01 -35.86 19.29
C GLN A 276 -12.05 -34.91 18.10
N TYR A 277 -10.96 -34.21 17.85
CA TYR A 277 -10.82 -33.27 16.73
C TYR A 277 -9.55 -33.59 15.94
N PHE A 278 -9.68 -33.71 14.63
CA PHE A 278 -8.63 -34.21 13.75
C PHE A 278 -8.00 -33.09 12.91
N PHE A 279 -6.68 -33.05 12.88
CA PHE A 279 -5.90 -32.10 12.08
C PHE A 279 -4.85 -32.81 11.22
N GLU A 280 -4.50 -32.17 10.11
CA GLU A 280 -3.44 -32.64 9.21
C GLU A 280 -2.06 -32.55 9.88
N ILE A 281 -1.29 -33.64 9.82
CA ILE A 281 0.11 -33.64 10.24
C ILE A 281 1.00 -33.18 9.10
N LYS A 282 1.41 -31.91 9.14
CA LYS A 282 2.51 -31.43 8.31
C LYS A 282 3.84 -31.74 8.99
N LYS A 283 4.77 -32.41 8.31
CA LYS A 283 6.16 -32.57 8.80
C LYS A 283 6.97 -31.31 8.44
N GLY A 284 8.04 -31.05 9.18
CA GLY A 284 8.92 -29.90 8.90
C GLY A 284 9.79 -29.53 10.10
N ARG A 285 10.93 -28.87 9.82
CA ARG A 285 11.85 -28.33 10.83
C ARG A 285 11.47 -26.88 11.14
N LYS A 286 11.59 -26.45 12.39
CA LYS A 286 11.35 -25.04 12.77
C LYS A 286 12.45 -24.18 12.15
N LEU A 287 12.06 -23.11 11.46
CA LEU A 287 13.02 -22.22 10.81
C LEU A 287 13.97 -21.57 11.83
N LYS A 288 13.44 -21.08 12.96
CA LYS A 288 14.27 -20.54 14.04
C LYS A 288 15.33 -21.52 14.55
N LYS A 289 14.94 -22.79 14.70
CA LYS A 289 15.88 -23.83 15.16
C LYS A 289 16.97 -24.07 14.12
N LEU A 290 16.59 -24.07 12.84
CA LEU A 290 17.51 -24.27 11.72
C LEU A 290 18.52 -23.13 11.57
N LEU A 291 18.11 -21.87 11.74
CA LEU A 291 19.04 -20.72 11.75
C LEU A 291 19.96 -20.75 12.98
N ASN A 292 19.44 -21.11 14.15
CA ASN A 292 20.25 -21.21 15.37
C ASN A 292 21.26 -22.36 15.34
N GLU A 293 20.89 -23.52 14.80
CA GLU A 293 21.79 -24.69 14.71
C GLU A 293 22.96 -24.44 13.78
N THR A 294 22.75 -23.64 12.74
CA THR A 294 23.75 -23.34 11.71
C THR A 294 24.60 -22.13 12.07
N GLY A 295 24.13 -21.29 12.99
CA GLY A 295 24.77 -20.00 13.32
C GLY A 295 24.80 -19.02 12.15
N ARG A 296 24.18 -19.37 11.01
CA ARG A 296 24.22 -18.62 9.76
C ARG A 296 22.97 -17.77 9.64
N THR A 297 23.19 -16.50 9.31
CA THR A 297 22.15 -15.59 8.82
C THR A 297 21.99 -15.75 7.32
N LEU A 298 20.77 -15.64 6.82
CA LEU A 298 20.55 -15.59 5.38
C LEU A 298 20.94 -14.21 4.86
N MET A 299 21.58 -14.16 3.70
CA MET A 299 21.91 -12.88 3.05
C MET A 299 20.73 -12.45 2.16
N GLY A 300 20.45 -11.15 2.09
CA GLY A 300 19.28 -10.63 1.36
C GLY A 300 19.28 -10.92 -0.15
N PHE A 301 20.46 -11.18 -0.73
CA PHE A 301 20.62 -11.55 -2.13
C PHE A 301 20.44 -13.04 -2.42
N GLU A 302 20.44 -13.91 -1.40
CA GLU A 302 20.32 -15.36 -1.57
C GLU A 302 18.95 -15.74 -2.17
N PRO A 303 18.92 -16.50 -3.28
CA PRO A 303 17.72 -17.11 -3.85
C PRO A 303 16.79 -17.77 -2.82
N LEU A 304 17.35 -18.51 -1.84
CA LEU A 304 16.60 -19.16 -0.78
C LEU A 304 15.85 -18.16 0.10
N PHE A 305 16.52 -17.06 0.51
CA PHE A 305 15.89 -16.00 1.30
C PHE A 305 14.73 -15.36 0.53
N LYS A 306 14.99 -14.98 -0.72
CA LYS A 306 13.97 -14.38 -1.60
C LYS A 306 12.77 -15.31 -1.76
N TYR A 307 13.02 -16.60 -2.01
CA TYR A 307 11.97 -17.61 -2.13
C TYR A 307 11.13 -17.75 -0.86
N TRP A 308 11.76 -17.85 0.32
CA TRP A 308 11.03 -17.93 1.59
C TRP A 308 10.27 -16.64 1.91
N ALA A 309 10.84 -15.47 1.64
CA ALA A 309 10.15 -14.20 1.79
C ALA A 309 8.87 -14.16 0.96
N LYS A 310 8.93 -14.63 -0.29
CA LYS A 310 7.77 -14.74 -1.16
C LYS A 310 6.71 -15.74 -0.68
N GLU A 311 7.12 -16.95 -0.29
CA GLU A 311 6.19 -17.97 0.22
C GLU A 311 5.53 -17.50 1.53
N LEU A 312 6.25 -16.78 2.39
CA LEU A 312 5.68 -16.11 3.56
C LEU A 312 4.65 -15.06 3.16
N LEU A 313 4.95 -14.22 2.17
CA LEU A 313 4.02 -13.20 1.70
C LEU A 313 2.71 -13.81 1.17
N TYR A 314 2.79 -14.94 0.47
CA TYR A 314 1.59 -15.70 0.09
C TYR A 314 0.84 -16.29 1.28
N ALA A 315 1.54 -16.76 2.32
CA ALA A 315 0.91 -17.22 3.54
C ALA A 315 0.16 -16.08 4.26
N PHE A 316 0.76 -14.90 4.34
CA PHE A 316 0.11 -13.70 4.87
C PHE A 316 -1.08 -13.26 4.01
N ARG A 317 -0.99 -13.36 2.68
CA ARG A 317 -2.12 -13.09 1.79
C ARG A 317 -3.31 -14.00 2.14
N ASP A 318 -3.07 -15.30 2.29
CA ASP A 318 -4.13 -16.23 2.64
C ASP A 318 -4.71 -15.92 4.03
N LEU A 319 -3.87 -15.60 5.02
CA LEU A 319 -4.34 -15.18 6.36
C LEU A 319 -5.17 -13.88 6.32
N THR A 320 -4.78 -12.89 5.53
CA THR A 320 -5.45 -11.59 5.46
C THR A 320 -6.76 -11.67 4.67
N TYR A 321 -6.75 -12.34 3.51
CA TYR A 321 -7.84 -12.29 2.54
C TYR A 321 -8.76 -13.52 2.54
N ARG A 322 -8.37 -14.62 3.19
CA ARG A 322 -9.17 -15.86 3.22
C ARG A 322 -9.61 -16.29 4.61
N SER A 323 -9.24 -15.56 5.66
CA SER A 323 -9.69 -15.82 7.03
C SER A 323 -10.46 -14.63 7.56
N THR A 324 -11.60 -14.89 8.19
CA THR A 324 -12.39 -13.93 8.94
C THR A 324 -11.96 -13.84 10.40
N TYR A 325 -10.91 -14.54 10.83
CA TYR A 325 -10.46 -14.56 12.23
C TYR A 325 -9.18 -13.76 12.45
N ASN A 326 -9.10 -13.05 13.57
CA ASN A 326 -7.89 -12.33 13.98
C ASN A 326 -6.78 -13.28 14.43
N LEU A 327 -5.55 -12.76 14.46
CA LEU A 327 -4.45 -13.42 15.16
C LEU A 327 -4.48 -13.01 16.63
N ALA A 328 -4.47 -13.97 17.55
CA ALA A 328 -4.40 -13.70 18.98
C ALA A 328 -2.97 -13.32 19.41
N GLU A 329 -1.96 -13.84 18.70
CA GLU A 329 -0.55 -13.58 18.94
C GLU A 329 0.17 -13.31 17.60
N ASP A 330 1.18 -12.45 17.64
CA ASP A 330 2.03 -12.17 16.48
C ASP A 330 2.78 -13.44 16.04
N ILE A 331 2.88 -13.64 14.72
CA ILE A 331 3.60 -14.77 14.14
C ILE A 331 5.11 -14.49 14.26
N THR A 332 5.86 -15.45 14.81
CA THR A 332 7.32 -15.39 14.96
C THR A 332 8.01 -16.49 14.13
N LEU A 333 9.33 -16.48 14.01
CA LEU A 333 10.07 -17.58 13.37
C LEU A 333 9.86 -18.95 14.04
N LYS A 334 9.35 -18.98 15.29
CA LYS A 334 8.98 -20.22 16.00
C LYS A 334 7.76 -20.91 15.38
N ASN A 335 6.92 -20.14 14.67
CA ASN A 335 5.71 -20.59 14.00
C ASN A 335 5.98 -21.04 12.56
N ILE A 336 7.13 -20.71 11.98
CA ILE A 336 7.49 -21.06 10.61
C ILE A 336 8.25 -22.38 10.56
N PHE A 337 7.79 -23.27 9.69
CA PHE A 337 8.36 -24.59 9.48
C PHE A 337 8.69 -24.78 8.01
N VAL A 338 9.81 -25.45 7.75
CA VAL A 338 10.28 -25.77 6.40
C VAL A 338 10.29 -27.29 6.22
N SER A 339 9.79 -27.76 5.09
CA SER A 339 9.75 -29.17 4.66
C SER A 339 10.23 -29.33 3.23
N ASP A 340 10.37 -30.59 2.81
CA ASP A 340 10.61 -30.99 1.42
C ASP A 340 11.85 -30.32 0.84
N VAL A 341 12.97 -30.45 1.56
CA VAL A 341 14.29 -29.91 1.17
C VAL A 341 14.27 -28.40 0.91
N GLY A 342 13.55 -27.65 1.75
CA GLY A 342 13.57 -26.18 1.70
C GLY A 342 12.43 -25.56 0.89
N ILE A 343 11.70 -26.36 0.11
CA ILE A 343 10.72 -25.85 -0.86
C ILE A 343 9.40 -25.51 -0.19
N LYS A 344 8.94 -26.27 0.80
CA LYS A 344 7.62 -26.06 1.38
C LYS A 344 7.70 -25.34 2.71
N LEU A 345 7.11 -24.14 2.76
CA LEU A 345 6.98 -23.36 3.98
C LEU A 345 5.58 -23.52 4.57
N TYR A 346 5.50 -23.71 5.89
CA TYR A 346 4.25 -23.84 6.62
C TYR A 346 4.24 -22.99 7.88
N LEU A 347 3.06 -22.49 8.24
CA LEU A 347 2.81 -21.84 9.52
C LEU A 347 2.09 -22.83 10.44
N LYS A 348 2.64 -23.05 11.63
CA LYS A 348 2.05 -23.92 12.66
C LYS A 348 1.97 -23.22 14.00
N LYS A 349 1.05 -23.72 14.83
CA LYS A 349 0.84 -23.21 16.19
C LYS A 349 0.52 -21.70 16.18
N ILE A 350 -0.14 -21.24 15.12
CA ILE A 350 -0.77 -19.93 15.10
C ILE A 350 -1.95 -20.02 16.05
N LYS A 351 -2.16 -19.00 16.87
CA LYS A 351 -3.36 -18.85 17.69
C LYS A 351 -4.29 -17.85 17.01
N PHE A 352 -5.49 -18.29 16.67
CA PHE A 352 -6.53 -17.38 16.18
C PHE A 352 -7.31 -16.78 17.36
N GLY A 353 -7.64 -15.50 17.24
CA GLY A 353 -8.51 -14.76 18.14
C GLY A 353 -9.94 -14.70 17.60
N ASP A 354 -10.67 -13.67 17.98
CA ASP A 354 -12.07 -13.50 17.61
C ASP A 354 -12.27 -13.19 16.13
N GLN A 355 -13.51 -13.32 15.68
CA GLN A 355 -13.91 -12.97 14.33
C GLN A 355 -13.74 -11.46 14.08
N ARG A 356 -13.26 -11.12 12.89
CA ARG A 356 -12.99 -9.76 12.41
C ARG A 356 -14.29 -9.02 12.12
N ASP A 357 -14.23 -7.71 12.21
CA ASP A 357 -15.27 -6.85 11.66
C ASP A 357 -15.26 -6.90 10.11
N ASP A 358 -16.41 -6.61 9.49
CA ASP A 358 -16.59 -6.63 8.03
C ASP A 358 -16.37 -5.25 7.38
N THR A 359 -15.81 -4.31 8.13
CA THR A 359 -15.43 -2.98 7.65
C THR A 359 -14.08 -2.98 6.93
N ILE A 360 -13.95 -2.10 5.92
CA ILE A 360 -12.71 -1.99 5.13
C ILE A 360 -11.57 -1.35 5.94
N ASP A 361 -11.89 -0.40 6.81
CA ASP A 361 -10.89 0.27 7.65
C ASP A 361 -10.26 -0.73 8.61
N TYR A 362 -11.09 -1.58 9.26
CA TYR A 362 -10.58 -2.68 10.08
C TYR A 362 -9.72 -3.68 9.29
N HIS A 363 -10.11 -3.99 8.04
CA HIS A 363 -9.27 -4.84 7.19
C HIS A 363 -7.90 -4.22 6.90
N LEU A 364 -7.83 -2.91 6.63
CA LEU A 364 -6.59 -2.19 6.38
C LEU A 364 -5.70 -2.15 7.63
N GLN A 365 -6.28 -1.99 8.81
CA GLN A 365 -5.55 -2.09 10.09
C GLN A 365 -4.91 -3.48 10.25
N ILE A 366 -5.69 -4.55 10.06
CA ILE A 366 -5.17 -5.93 10.17
C ILE A 366 -4.12 -6.22 9.10
N GLU A 367 -4.33 -5.78 7.86
CA GLU A 367 -3.35 -5.96 6.79
C GLU A 367 -2.04 -5.23 7.11
N SER A 368 -2.11 -3.99 7.61
CA SER A 368 -0.93 -3.23 8.01
C SER A 368 -0.19 -3.86 9.19
N GLN A 369 -0.91 -4.48 10.15
CA GLN A 369 -0.31 -5.26 11.21
C GLN A 369 0.39 -6.52 10.66
N HIS A 370 -0.24 -7.25 9.74
CA HIS A 370 0.36 -8.41 9.09
C HIS A 370 1.62 -8.04 8.30
N LEU A 371 1.63 -6.88 7.62
CA LEU A 371 2.82 -6.35 6.93
C LEU A 371 3.95 -6.02 7.91
N LYS A 372 3.63 -5.43 9.07
CA LYS A 372 4.62 -5.18 10.13
C LYS A 372 5.21 -6.48 10.68
N ILE A 373 4.38 -7.49 10.92
CA ILE A 373 4.82 -8.82 11.35
C ILE A 373 5.72 -9.45 10.26
N TYR A 374 5.30 -9.37 8.99
CA TYR A 374 6.08 -9.87 7.87
C TYR A 374 7.48 -9.22 7.81
N ALA A 375 7.57 -7.89 7.93
CA ALA A 375 8.85 -7.18 7.97
C ALA A 375 9.75 -7.67 9.12
N LYS A 376 9.19 -7.81 10.33
CA LYS A 376 9.91 -8.35 11.50
C LYS A 376 10.45 -9.75 11.24
N LEU A 377 9.66 -10.62 10.62
CA LEU A 377 10.09 -11.98 10.27
C LEU A 377 11.24 -11.99 9.26
N LEU A 378 11.19 -11.12 8.24
CA LEU A 378 12.27 -10.98 7.27
C LEU A 378 13.56 -10.50 7.95
N VAL A 379 13.48 -9.50 8.82
CA VAL A 379 14.63 -9.02 9.60
C VAL A 379 15.16 -10.10 10.53
N GLU A 380 14.29 -10.85 11.19
CA GLU A 380 14.69 -11.98 12.05
C GLU A 380 15.42 -13.05 11.23
N MET A 381 15.04 -13.30 9.96
CA MET A 381 15.80 -14.21 9.08
C MET A 381 17.18 -13.67 8.68
N LEU A 382 17.28 -12.36 8.45
CA LEU A 382 18.53 -11.69 8.05
C LEU A 382 19.52 -11.51 9.20
N THR A 383 19.03 -11.39 10.44
CA THR A 383 19.87 -11.03 11.61
C THR A 383 19.93 -12.12 12.67
N ASN A 384 19.00 -13.09 12.61
CA ASN A 384 18.73 -14.07 13.66
C ASN A 384 18.43 -13.44 15.04
N ARG A 385 17.91 -12.19 15.06
CA ARG A 385 17.55 -11.44 16.28
C ARG A 385 16.07 -11.05 16.23
N GLU A 386 15.33 -11.33 17.31
CA GLU A 386 13.90 -11.00 17.42
C GLU A 386 13.66 -9.48 17.53
N ASP A 387 14.59 -8.74 18.17
CA ASP A 387 14.39 -7.34 18.57
C ASP A 387 15.20 -6.33 17.73
N TYR A 388 15.59 -6.69 16.51
CA TYR A 388 16.40 -5.81 15.67
C TYR A 388 15.56 -4.69 15.06
N GLN A 389 15.89 -3.44 15.38
CA GLN A 389 15.16 -2.24 14.92
C GLN A 389 15.96 -1.35 13.97
N GLU A 390 17.27 -1.57 13.84
CA GLU A 390 18.18 -0.69 13.08
C GLU A 390 18.29 -1.11 11.61
N PHE A 391 17.21 -0.93 10.84
CA PHE A 391 17.19 -1.27 9.41
C PHE A 391 18.34 -0.64 8.61
N ASP A 392 18.81 0.54 9.04
CA ASP A 392 19.85 1.29 8.35
C ASP A 392 21.20 0.56 8.29
N ASN A 393 21.47 -0.30 9.25
CA ASN A 393 22.73 -1.03 9.37
C ASN A 393 22.71 -2.40 8.67
N LEU A 394 21.57 -2.80 8.08
CA LEU A 394 21.47 -4.04 7.32
C LEU A 394 22.21 -3.90 5.99
N ASP A 395 23.15 -4.81 5.75
CA ASP A 395 23.84 -4.97 4.46
C ASP A 395 22.95 -5.76 3.50
N ILE A 396 21.91 -5.10 3.01
CA ILE A 396 20.92 -5.67 2.11
C ILE A 396 20.70 -4.77 0.90
N ASP A 397 20.11 -5.37 -0.14
CA ASP A 397 19.71 -4.63 -1.32
C ASP A 397 18.78 -3.45 -0.95
N PRO A 398 19.01 -2.24 -1.51
CA PRO A 398 18.20 -1.07 -1.22
C PRO A 398 16.71 -1.24 -1.53
N GLU A 399 16.34 -1.98 -2.58
CA GLU A 399 14.94 -2.26 -2.90
C GLU A 399 14.28 -3.05 -1.76
N LEU A 400 14.96 -4.07 -1.24
CA LEU A 400 14.50 -4.83 -0.07
C LEU A 400 14.43 -3.93 1.18
N LYS A 401 15.42 -3.06 1.39
CA LYS A 401 15.44 -2.13 2.52
C LYS A 401 14.22 -1.19 2.49
N CYS A 402 13.88 -0.65 1.33
CA CYS A 402 12.68 0.15 1.11
C CYS A 402 11.41 -0.65 1.44
N ILE A 403 11.30 -1.88 0.93
CA ILE A 403 10.14 -2.76 1.19
C ILE A 403 10.00 -3.02 2.69
N LEU A 404 11.10 -3.34 3.38
CA LEU A 404 11.08 -3.60 4.83
C LEU A 404 10.66 -2.37 5.62
N TYR A 405 11.20 -1.20 5.29
CA TYR A 405 10.84 0.06 5.92
C TYR A 405 9.35 0.36 5.75
N GLU A 406 8.83 0.23 4.52
CA GLU A 406 7.42 0.47 4.22
C GLU A 406 6.50 -0.51 4.93
N CYS A 407 6.85 -1.80 4.98
CA CYS A 407 6.08 -2.81 5.70
C CYS A 407 6.09 -2.57 7.21
N TYR A 408 7.24 -2.18 7.77
CA TYR A 408 7.38 -1.96 9.21
C TYR A 408 6.57 -0.77 9.71
N HIS A 409 6.57 0.33 8.95
CA HIS A 409 5.80 1.55 9.24
C HIS A 409 4.37 1.54 8.67
N ALA A 410 3.93 0.44 8.05
CA ALA A 410 2.61 0.35 7.43
C ALA A 410 1.50 0.66 8.44
N LYS A 411 1.58 0.09 9.65
CA LYS A 411 0.58 0.30 10.70
C LYS A 411 0.50 1.76 11.15
N GLU A 412 1.63 2.37 11.46
CA GLU A 412 1.71 3.77 11.91
C GLU A 412 1.16 4.72 10.83
N LYS A 413 1.46 4.45 9.56
CA LYS A 413 0.93 5.23 8.44
C LYS A 413 -0.59 5.07 8.28
N THR A 414 -1.12 3.87 8.49
CA THR A 414 -2.58 3.63 8.47
C THR A 414 -3.26 4.35 9.64
N ASP A 415 -2.72 4.23 10.85
CA ASP A 415 -3.27 4.87 12.05
C ASP A 415 -3.31 6.40 11.90
N ILE A 416 -2.22 7.01 11.40
CA ILE A 416 -2.15 8.46 11.13
C ILE A 416 -3.20 8.88 10.10
N ARG A 417 -3.39 8.10 9.03
CA ARG A 417 -4.38 8.43 7.98
C ARG A 417 -5.81 8.31 8.48
N GLU A 418 -6.10 7.32 9.31
CA GLU A 418 -7.41 7.19 9.94
C GLU A 418 -7.69 8.37 10.86
N GLN A 419 -6.70 8.78 11.67
CA GLN A 419 -6.80 9.98 12.49
C GLN A 419 -7.08 11.22 11.63
N ASP A 420 -6.30 11.44 10.57
CA ASP A 420 -6.52 12.54 9.61
C ASP A 420 -7.94 12.48 9.00
N ARG A 421 -8.44 11.29 8.68
CA ARG A 421 -9.79 11.09 8.14
C ARG A 421 -10.86 11.49 9.15
N TYR A 422 -10.73 11.03 10.40
CA TYR A 422 -11.65 11.38 11.49
C TYR A 422 -11.65 12.89 11.76
N GLU A 423 -10.47 13.52 11.82
CA GLU A 423 -10.36 14.97 12.00
C GLU A 423 -11.01 15.73 10.84
N ASN A 424 -10.84 15.27 9.60
CA ASN A 424 -11.49 15.84 8.42
C ASN A 424 -13.02 15.67 8.45
N GLU A 425 -13.54 14.54 8.94
CA GLU A 425 -14.97 14.31 9.10
C GLU A 425 -15.59 15.19 10.19
N ILE A 426 -14.91 15.33 11.33
CA ILE A 426 -15.29 16.25 12.40
C ILE A 426 -15.32 17.68 11.86
N ASN A 427 -14.28 18.12 11.15
CA ASN A 427 -14.21 19.46 10.56
C ASN A 427 -15.34 19.70 9.54
N ARG A 428 -15.67 18.70 8.71
CA ARG A 428 -16.81 18.79 7.79
C ARG A 428 -18.14 18.87 8.52
N PHE A 429 -18.30 18.14 9.61
CA PHE A 429 -19.51 18.21 10.43
C PHE A 429 -19.66 19.58 11.07
N ILE A 430 -18.58 20.12 11.65
CA ILE A 430 -18.55 21.48 12.22
C ILE A 430 -18.88 22.53 11.15
N GLN A 431 -18.29 22.44 9.96
CA GLN A 431 -18.61 23.35 8.85
C GLN A 431 -20.08 23.26 8.43
N LYS A 432 -20.64 22.04 8.33
CA LYS A 432 -22.07 21.86 8.00
C LYS A 432 -22.98 22.46 9.08
N GLU A 433 -22.63 22.31 10.36
CA GLU A 433 -23.39 22.90 11.46
C GLU A 433 -23.28 24.44 11.46
N GLN A 434 -22.08 24.99 11.20
CA GLN A 434 -21.90 26.44 11.02
C GLN A 434 -22.69 26.99 9.84
N GLU A 435 -22.71 26.29 8.71
CA GLU A 435 -23.53 26.66 7.54
C GLU A 435 -25.03 26.61 7.84
N LYS A 436 -25.50 25.60 8.59
CA LYS A 436 -26.89 25.53 9.03
C LYS A 436 -27.24 26.69 9.96
N SER A 437 -26.38 26.99 10.91
CA SER A 437 -26.53 28.12 11.83
C SER A 437 -26.59 29.44 11.05
N TYR A 438 -25.67 29.66 10.11
CA TYR A 438 -25.67 30.86 9.26
C TYR A 438 -26.93 30.97 8.38
N LYS A 439 -27.39 29.86 7.79
CA LYS A 439 -28.65 29.82 7.03
C LYS A 439 -29.86 30.14 7.91
N GLN A 440 -29.88 29.64 9.15
CA GLN A 440 -30.94 29.91 10.11
C GLN A 440 -30.94 31.38 10.55
N GLU A 441 -29.76 31.96 10.83
CA GLU A 441 -29.62 33.38 11.14
C GLU A 441 -30.08 34.26 9.99
N LYS A 442 -29.71 33.92 8.75
CA LYS A 442 -30.17 34.62 7.56
C LYS A 442 -31.69 34.55 7.42
N LEU A 443 -32.28 33.37 7.61
CA LEU A 443 -33.73 33.18 7.57
C LEU A 443 -34.44 34.01 8.67
N ASN A 444 -33.85 34.11 9.86
CA ASN A 444 -34.38 34.92 10.95
C ASN A 444 -34.31 36.42 10.62
N LYS A 445 -33.20 36.90 10.05
CA LYS A 445 -33.07 38.29 9.57
C LYS A 445 -34.08 38.62 8.47
N ASP A 446 -34.22 37.74 7.48
CA ASP A 446 -35.21 37.91 6.40
C ASP A 446 -36.65 37.96 6.96
N ARG A 447 -36.94 37.19 8.03
CA ARG A 447 -38.23 37.25 8.74
C ARG A 447 -38.42 38.57 9.51
N GLU A 448 -37.39 39.04 10.21
CA GLU A 448 -37.43 40.33 10.93
C GLU A 448 -37.64 41.50 9.95
N GLU A 449 -36.91 41.53 8.84
CA GLU A 449 -37.09 42.53 7.77
C GLU A 449 -38.51 42.50 7.18
N PHE A 450 -39.06 41.30 6.97
CA PHE A 450 -40.44 41.14 6.52
C PHE A 450 -41.45 41.67 7.54
N THR A 451 -41.27 41.40 8.83
CA THR A 451 -42.14 41.94 9.89
C THR A 451 -42.08 43.46 9.98
N ILE A 452 -40.88 44.05 9.90
CA ILE A 452 -40.70 45.51 9.91
C ILE A 452 -41.37 46.14 8.68
N LYS A 453 -41.25 45.52 7.50
CA LYS A 453 -41.89 45.99 6.28
C LYS A 453 -43.43 45.92 6.39
N ALA A 454 -43.97 44.83 6.92
CA ALA A 454 -45.40 44.67 7.14
C ALA A 454 -45.96 45.71 8.15
N GLU A 455 -45.22 46.00 9.23
CA GLU A 455 -45.61 47.05 10.19
C GLU A 455 -45.60 48.45 9.55
N LYS A 456 -44.58 48.77 8.74
CA LYS A 456 -44.52 50.04 8.00
C LYS A 456 -45.67 50.17 7.00
N GLU A 457 -46.00 49.11 6.27
CA GLU A 457 -47.14 49.09 5.34
C GLU A 457 -48.46 49.29 6.09
N LYS A 458 -48.63 48.67 7.27
CA LYS A 458 -49.81 48.87 8.11
C LYS A 458 -49.93 50.31 8.61
N GLN A 459 -48.84 50.91 9.10
CA GLN A 459 -48.83 52.32 9.53
C GLN A 459 -49.15 53.27 8.37
N LEU A 460 -48.64 52.99 7.17
CA LEU A 460 -48.93 53.79 5.98
C LEU A 460 -50.42 53.69 5.60
N GLN A 461 -51.01 52.50 5.68
CA GLN A 461 -52.45 52.30 5.46
C GLN A 461 -53.29 53.04 6.51
N GLU A 462 -52.92 52.97 7.79
CA GLU A 462 -53.60 53.72 8.87
C GLU A 462 -53.52 55.24 8.62
N GLN A 463 -52.36 55.76 8.21
CA GLN A 463 -52.20 57.17 7.83
C GLN A 463 -53.02 57.56 6.59
N GLU A 464 -53.05 56.69 5.57
CA GLU A 464 -53.90 56.90 4.39
C GLU A 464 -55.37 56.91 4.74
N GLU A 465 -55.82 56.03 5.63
CA GLU A 465 -57.20 55.99 6.12
C GLU A 465 -57.55 57.22 6.95
N GLU A 466 -56.67 57.69 7.83
CA GLU A 466 -56.85 58.95 8.55
C GLU A 466 -56.90 60.15 7.60
N MET A 467 -56.03 60.18 6.58
CA MET A 467 -56.03 61.23 5.57
C MET A 467 -57.31 61.19 4.73
N LYS A 468 -57.76 60.01 4.31
CA LYS A 468 -59.05 59.81 3.61
C LYS A 468 -60.23 60.21 4.49
N ALA A 469 -60.21 59.89 5.78
CA ALA A 469 -61.23 60.31 6.75
C ALA A 469 -61.24 61.84 6.95
N SER A 470 -60.07 62.49 6.93
CA SER A 470 -59.96 63.96 6.98
C SER A 470 -60.48 64.63 5.69
N LEU A 471 -60.17 64.05 4.53
CA LEU A 471 -60.67 64.49 3.21
C LEU A 471 -62.18 64.27 3.06
N ALA A 472 -62.71 63.17 3.57
CA ALA A 472 -64.15 62.89 3.60
C ALA A 472 -64.93 63.88 4.48
N LYS A 473 -64.32 64.41 5.55
CA LYS A 473 -64.89 65.51 6.35
C LYS A 473 -64.81 66.88 5.66
N ALA A 474 -63.91 67.06 4.68
CA ALA A 474 -63.73 68.33 3.97
C ALA A 474 -64.61 68.49 2.71
N VAL A 475 -65.21 67.41 2.19
CA VAL A 475 -65.96 67.45 0.92
C VAL A 475 -67.33 66.77 1.05
N GLN A 476 -68.18 67.31 1.91
CA GLN A 476 -69.64 67.18 1.74
C GLN A 476 -70.12 68.22 0.72
N ARG A 477 -70.06 67.89 -0.59
CA ARG A 477 -70.89 68.54 -1.59
C ARG A 477 -71.48 67.52 -2.55
N THR A 478 -72.79 67.42 -2.46
CA THR A 478 -73.77 66.68 -3.25
C THR A 478 -73.62 66.88 -4.76
N ILE A 479 -73.54 65.79 -5.54
CA ILE A 479 -73.92 65.78 -6.96
C ILE A 479 -74.66 64.46 -7.30
N LYS A 480 -75.90 64.61 -7.77
CA LYS A 480 -76.77 63.57 -8.36
C LYS A 480 -76.51 63.43 -9.86
N ARG A 481 -76.35 62.21 -10.39
CA ARG A 481 -76.63 61.73 -11.79
C ARG A 481 -76.59 60.19 -11.77
N LYS A 482 -77.22 59.37 -12.63
CA LYS A 482 -78.36 59.34 -13.58
C LYS A 482 -78.49 57.83 -13.99
N PRO A 483 -79.57 57.38 -14.65
CA PRO A 483 -80.03 55.98 -14.63
C PRO A 483 -79.50 55.08 -15.76
N ASP A 484 -79.57 53.78 -15.46
CA ASP A 484 -79.77 52.56 -16.27
C ASP A 484 -79.06 52.38 -17.62
N ILE A 485 -78.09 51.45 -17.60
CA ILE A 485 -77.54 50.72 -18.74
C ILE A 485 -77.99 49.25 -18.61
N PRO A 486 -78.45 48.59 -19.68
CA PRO A 486 -79.08 47.27 -19.61
C PRO A 486 -78.09 46.16 -19.27
N VAL A 487 -78.55 45.24 -18.41
CA VAL A 487 -77.84 44.03 -17.98
C VAL A 487 -77.64 43.11 -19.18
N ALA A 488 -76.42 43.07 -19.70
CA ALA A 488 -75.98 42.06 -20.64
C ALA A 488 -75.68 40.76 -19.87
N ASN A 489 -76.33 39.67 -20.28
CA ASN A 489 -76.12 38.27 -19.91
C ASN A 489 -74.88 37.98 -19.05
N LYS A 490 -75.07 37.89 -17.73
CA LYS A 490 -74.15 37.14 -16.87
C LYS A 490 -74.17 35.69 -17.35
N ARG A 491 -73.18 35.28 -18.15
CA ARG A 491 -72.82 33.86 -18.25
C ARG A 491 -72.46 33.39 -16.84
N ASN A 492 -73.16 32.38 -16.37
CA ASN A 492 -72.94 31.80 -15.05
C ASN A 492 -71.65 30.97 -15.10
N PHE A 493 -70.51 31.61 -14.86
CA PHE A 493 -69.19 30.96 -14.91
C PHE A 493 -69.07 29.81 -13.90
N GLU A 494 -69.86 29.82 -12.82
CA GLU A 494 -69.93 28.73 -11.85
C GLU A 494 -70.52 27.45 -12.45
N ASP A 495 -71.59 27.53 -13.25
CA ASP A 495 -72.19 26.36 -13.89
C ASP A 495 -71.31 25.77 -15.00
N GLU A 496 -70.53 26.61 -15.69
CA GLU A 496 -69.60 26.18 -16.73
C GLU A 496 -68.32 25.54 -16.13
N ASN A 497 -67.84 26.05 -14.99
CA ASN A 497 -66.72 25.46 -14.24
C ASN A 497 -67.08 24.12 -13.59
N ILE A 498 -68.31 23.97 -13.07
CA ILE A 498 -68.81 22.69 -12.53
C ILE A 498 -68.93 21.64 -13.65
N ARG A 499 -69.38 22.03 -14.85
CA ARG A 499 -69.43 21.13 -16.02
C ARG A 499 -68.04 20.68 -16.49
N MET A 500 -67.01 21.49 -16.27
CA MET A 500 -65.62 21.20 -16.63
C MET A 500 -64.84 20.47 -15.52
N GLY A 501 -65.48 20.17 -14.38
CA GLY A 501 -64.87 19.41 -13.29
C GLY A 501 -63.82 20.18 -12.47
N VAL A 502 -63.82 21.51 -12.55
CA VAL A 502 -62.85 22.37 -11.86
C VAL A 502 -63.36 22.64 -10.44
N GLN A 503 -62.73 22.06 -9.43
CA GLN A 503 -63.19 22.17 -8.04
C GLN A 503 -62.53 23.33 -7.25
N ASN A 504 -61.39 23.85 -7.69
CA ASN A 504 -60.72 25.00 -7.06
C ASN A 504 -59.91 25.83 -8.07
N GLU A 505 -59.72 27.13 -7.81
CA GLU A 505 -58.97 28.06 -8.67
C GLU A 505 -57.51 27.65 -8.93
N LEU A 506 -56.96 26.75 -8.09
CA LEU A 506 -55.60 26.22 -8.24
C LEU A 506 -55.45 25.32 -9.49
N ASP A 507 -56.52 24.68 -9.96
CA ASP A 507 -56.51 23.78 -11.13
C ASP A 507 -56.46 24.56 -12.46
N LEU A 508 -56.90 25.82 -12.49
CA LEU A 508 -56.83 26.70 -13.66
C LEU A 508 -55.40 27.24 -13.91
N LEU A 509 -54.53 27.22 -12.91
CA LEU A 509 -53.14 27.70 -12.97
C LEU A 509 -52.12 26.58 -13.25
N MET A 510 -52.51 25.31 -13.10
CA MET A 510 -51.63 24.17 -13.28
C MET A 510 -52.20 23.19 -14.32
N GLY A 511 -52.27 23.65 -15.57
CA GLY A 511 -52.46 22.79 -16.75
C GLY A 511 -51.23 21.89 -16.98
N GLU A 512 -51.00 20.93 -16.11
CA GLU A 512 -50.00 19.87 -16.28
C GLU A 512 -50.68 18.51 -16.37
N THR A 513 -50.90 18.05 -17.60
CA THR A 513 -51.32 16.69 -17.90
C THR A 513 -50.29 15.68 -17.37
N GLN A 514 -50.80 14.59 -16.81
CA GLN A 514 -50.05 13.48 -16.20
C GLN A 514 -48.90 12.95 -17.10
N ASP A 515 -49.04 13.07 -18.42
CA ASP A 515 -48.05 12.65 -19.42
C ASP A 515 -46.72 13.44 -19.37
N LYS A 516 -46.69 14.65 -18.80
CA LYS A 516 -45.43 15.40 -18.59
C LYS A 516 -44.61 14.90 -17.40
N LYS A 517 -45.26 14.32 -16.37
CA LYS A 517 -44.54 13.74 -15.21
C LYS A 517 -43.80 12.45 -15.58
N ASP A 518 -44.32 11.69 -16.55
CA ASP A 518 -43.68 10.47 -17.03
C ASP A 518 -42.55 10.74 -18.05
N MET A 519 -42.64 11.83 -18.82
CA MET A 519 -41.51 12.31 -19.63
C MET A 519 -40.37 12.93 -18.79
N ALA A 520 -40.68 13.54 -17.63
CA ALA A 520 -39.67 14.09 -16.73
C ALA A 520 -38.90 12.99 -15.96
N ARG A 521 -39.49 11.81 -15.75
CA ARG A 521 -38.80 10.65 -15.17
C ARG A 521 -37.90 9.92 -16.16
N THR A 522 -38.27 9.85 -17.44
CA THR A 522 -37.46 9.19 -18.48
C THR A 522 -36.30 10.04 -19.03
N LYS A 523 -36.30 11.37 -18.81
CA LYS A 523 -35.18 12.26 -19.17
C LYS A 523 -34.10 12.42 -18.09
N LYS A 524 -34.26 11.86 -16.89
CA LYS A 524 -33.21 11.88 -15.86
C LYS A 524 -32.08 10.85 -16.08
N ASP A 525 -32.24 9.91 -17.00
CA ASP A 525 -31.25 8.85 -17.27
C ASP A 525 -30.43 9.03 -18.55
N LYS A 526 -30.53 10.16 -19.25
CA LYS A 526 -29.64 10.46 -20.39
C LYS A 526 -29.12 11.88 -20.33
N GLY A 527 -27.89 11.99 -19.83
CA GLY A 527 -26.87 13.01 -20.11
C GLY A 527 -27.36 14.38 -20.54
N LEU A 528 -27.28 15.34 -19.61
CA LEU A 528 -27.04 16.73 -19.99
C LEU A 528 -25.90 17.29 -19.12
N ILE A 529 -24.70 17.14 -19.65
CA ILE A 529 -23.52 17.90 -19.29
C ILE A 529 -23.82 19.35 -19.68
N GLN A 530 -24.28 20.17 -18.74
CA GLN A 530 -24.18 21.62 -18.88
C GLN A 530 -22.76 22.03 -18.49
N TYR A 531 -22.00 22.45 -19.48
CA TYR A 531 -20.76 23.20 -19.29
C TYR A 531 -21.07 24.56 -18.67
N THR A 532 -21.17 24.61 -17.34
CA THR A 532 -20.82 25.81 -16.60
C THR A 532 -19.30 25.83 -16.50
N GLN A 533 -18.66 26.67 -17.32
CA GLN A 533 -17.26 27.04 -17.17
C GLN A 533 -17.10 27.91 -15.92
N THR A 534 -17.25 27.33 -14.73
CA THR A 534 -16.53 27.80 -13.56
C THR A 534 -15.16 27.16 -13.63
N LYS A 535 -14.12 27.97 -13.82
CA LYS A 535 -12.72 27.59 -13.56
C LYS A 535 -12.56 27.33 -12.06
N GLY A 536 -13.20 26.29 -11.54
CA GLY A 536 -12.84 25.69 -10.27
C GLY A 536 -11.71 24.74 -10.58
N GLU A 537 -10.54 24.99 -10.00
CA GLU A 537 -9.50 23.98 -9.88
C GLU A 537 -10.14 22.75 -9.23
N VAL A 538 -10.48 21.74 -10.04
CA VAL A 538 -10.78 20.42 -9.51
C VAL A 538 -9.46 19.92 -8.96
N LYS A 539 -9.18 20.24 -7.69
CA LYS A 539 -8.14 19.58 -6.92
C LYS A 539 -8.45 18.10 -7.06
N LYS A 540 -7.71 17.39 -7.92
CA LYS A 540 -7.76 15.94 -8.00
C LYS A 540 -7.58 15.47 -6.56
N GLN A 541 -8.64 14.93 -5.96
CA GLN A 541 -8.52 14.29 -4.66
C GLN A 541 -7.39 13.29 -4.81
N LYS A 542 -6.30 13.53 -4.07
CA LYS A 542 -5.13 12.68 -4.08
C LYS A 542 -5.64 11.32 -3.60
N GLN A 543 -5.75 10.36 -4.50
CA GLN A 543 -6.21 9.01 -4.15
C GLN A 543 -5.29 8.52 -3.03
N GLU A 544 -5.89 8.16 -1.90
CA GLU A 544 -5.16 7.58 -0.78
C GLU A 544 -4.69 6.19 -1.21
N ARG A 545 -3.37 5.98 -1.21
CA ARG A 545 -2.76 4.73 -1.64
C ARG A 545 -2.25 3.98 -0.40
N TYR A 546 -2.79 2.81 -0.14
CA TYR A 546 -2.40 1.93 0.97
C TYR A 546 -1.39 0.88 0.48
N LEU A 547 -0.43 0.53 1.34
CA LEU A 547 0.43 -0.61 1.10
C LEU A 547 -0.38 -1.86 1.37
N THR A 548 -0.54 -2.71 0.36
CA THR A 548 -1.28 -3.98 0.48
C THR A 548 -0.34 -5.15 0.20
N ILE A 549 -0.63 -6.31 0.81
CA ILE A 549 0.09 -7.56 0.56
C ILE A 549 -0.01 -7.93 -0.93
N GLN A 550 -1.16 -7.68 -1.56
CA GLN A 550 -1.33 -7.93 -2.99
C GLN A 550 -0.48 -6.99 -3.85
N GLY A 551 -0.33 -5.72 -3.44
CA GLY A 551 0.59 -4.77 -4.07
C GLY A 551 2.05 -5.25 -4.00
N LEU A 552 2.48 -5.75 -2.84
CA LEU A 552 3.82 -6.31 -2.69
C LEU A 552 4.05 -7.58 -3.51
N LEU A 553 3.06 -8.47 -3.61
CA LEU A 553 3.18 -9.67 -4.45
C LEU A 553 3.39 -9.34 -5.93
N ASN A 554 2.90 -8.19 -6.38
CA ASN A 554 3.07 -7.68 -7.74
C ASN A 554 4.36 -6.85 -7.91
N HIS A 555 5.18 -6.72 -6.86
CA HIS A 555 6.42 -5.97 -6.93
C HIS A 555 7.49 -6.74 -7.73
N PRO A 556 8.27 -6.06 -8.60
CA PRO A 556 9.33 -6.69 -9.40
C PRO A 556 10.30 -7.56 -8.57
N TYR A 557 10.66 -7.08 -7.39
CA TYR A 557 11.46 -7.83 -6.40
C TYR A 557 10.96 -9.28 -6.20
N PHE A 558 9.66 -9.48 -6.03
CA PHE A 558 9.07 -10.81 -5.79
C PHE A 558 8.69 -11.55 -7.07
N ILE A 559 8.45 -10.83 -8.17
CA ILE A 559 8.13 -11.43 -9.47
C ILE A 559 9.34 -12.16 -10.05
N SER A 560 10.53 -11.55 -9.98
CA SER A 560 11.79 -12.13 -10.50
C SER A 560 12.09 -13.53 -9.97
N ILE A 561 11.58 -13.86 -8.79
CA ILE A 561 11.78 -15.16 -8.12
C ILE A 561 10.98 -16.29 -8.79
N ASN A 562 9.92 -16.00 -9.55
CA ASN A 562 9.19 -17.05 -10.29
C ASN A 562 10.07 -17.77 -11.32
N GLU A 563 11.17 -17.14 -11.73
CA GLU A 563 12.12 -17.68 -12.70
C GLU A 563 13.32 -18.35 -12.02
N ALA A 564 13.41 -18.30 -10.68
CA ALA A 564 14.49 -18.94 -9.96
C ALA A 564 14.38 -20.46 -10.06
N ASP A 565 15.48 -21.11 -10.44
CA ASP A 565 15.56 -22.56 -10.56
C ASP A 565 15.39 -23.19 -9.16
N ILE A 566 14.38 -24.04 -9.01
CA ILE A 566 14.12 -24.79 -7.77
C ILE A 566 15.36 -25.60 -7.37
N ALA A 567 16.18 -26.03 -8.34
CA ALA A 567 17.44 -26.72 -8.07
C ALA A 567 18.42 -25.83 -7.27
N ILE A 568 18.50 -24.53 -7.56
CA ILE A 568 19.36 -23.59 -6.81
C ILE A 568 18.85 -23.44 -5.37
N ILE A 569 17.53 -23.35 -5.19
CA ILE A 569 16.91 -23.24 -3.85
C ILE A 569 17.21 -24.49 -3.01
N ILE A 570 17.11 -25.68 -3.63
CA ILE A 570 17.45 -26.96 -2.98
C ILE A 570 18.94 -26.96 -2.58
N ASP A 571 19.84 -26.61 -3.49
CA ASP A 571 21.29 -26.59 -3.23
C ASP A 571 21.66 -25.61 -2.10
N GLU A 572 21.07 -24.42 -2.08
CA GLU A 572 21.26 -23.46 -0.98
C GLU A 572 20.71 -23.97 0.35
N PHE A 573 19.57 -24.65 0.33
CA PHE A 573 19.01 -25.26 1.53
C PHE A 573 19.88 -26.42 2.04
N GLU A 574 20.42 -27.24 1.15
CA GLU A 574 21.34 -28.32 1.51
C GLU A 574 22.64 -27.76 2.09
N LYS A 575 23.20 -26.69 1.51
CA LYS A 575 24.34 -25.95 2.08
C LYS A 575 24.02 -25.39 3.46
N LEU A 576 22.81 -24.91 3.68
CA LEU A 576 22.37 -24.44 4.99
C LEU A 576 22.28 -25.59 6.02
N LEU A 577 22.02 -26.83 5.60
CA LEU A 577 21.99 -27.98 6.52
C LEU A 577 23.36 -28.55 6.88
N GLN A 578 24.43 -28.18 6.16
CA GLN A 578 25.77 -28.65 6.45
C GLN A 578 26.32 -27.93 7.69
N PRO A 579 26.82 -28.66 8.71
CA PRO A 579 27.50 -28.04 9.84
C PRO A 579 28.75 -27.31 9.35
N GLN A 580 28.96 -26.07 9.80
CA GLN A 580 30.18 -25.30 9.53
C GLN A 580 31.42 -25.92 10.17
#